data_AF-A0AAW3X6Y2-F1
#
_entry.id   AF-A0AAW3X6Y2-F1
#
_cell.length_a   1.000
_cell.length_b   1.000
_cell.length_c   1.000
_cell.angle_alpha   90.00
_cell.angle_beta   90.00
_cell.angle_gamma   90.00
#
_symmetry.space_group_name_H-M   'P 1'
#
loop_
_entity.id
_entity.type
_entity.pdbx_description
1 polymer ?
#
loop_
_entity_poly.entity_id
_entity_poly.type
_entity_poly.pdbx_seq_one_letter_code
_entity_poly.pdbx_strand_id
1 'polypeptide(L)'
;MITGEVEAVDRKQKIRDRYKGVDISELEVIPAKIIEDLETSSVIRRVAAYIRVSTDNDEQTSSYELQKNYYTDYIQAQPGWVFVGIYADEGISGTSLEHRKGMQQLIEDCKAGKIDLVLTKSIARFARNIVDCLSVIELLKNLNPPVGVKFEADNIYTLDSNGRMILTILASVAEEESHSKSIIMNWSIDRRFSRGLFLTPALLGYDKDEEGNLVINPEEAQTVKVIYYLYLNGYSLTEIATLLMEYSRKTKLGRVEWNPGTLAGVLANERHCGDVLARKTFTPNFLTHKSKKNNNDRTQYRQKNHHEAIVSREVFNAANHLRASRNYSKKNRPLPVLSVVEDGILRGYVPFDKDWTGFSAEEYREASESVMKEPDVTVTADVKKRLDLTGYEIVRVQYFSTMQNPAMTISNGRLRFNTACLKKFENVEYVELLLNSVERCIAIRPCDKNNPNAIRWGRLKEGRWCASTLGCRGLAKTLFDIMEWDEDLRYRFRGQFLEQGDNKMMLFAFDEPEMIKVEEIVLPPKENTEEDEGETVKKKIYIFPPEWAGTFGQPITSIVQVGILRQEHYAGNWDVFRPATEIEEMNIFTAESLNELLREAEKIMEGWTDYR
;
A
#
# COMPACT_ATOMS: atom_id res chain seq x y z
N MET A 1 34.34 -37.64 -32.69
CA MET A 1 34.73 -36.21 -32.75
C MET A 1 33.65 -35.35 -33.42
N ILE A 2 33.07 -35.79 -34.55
CA ILE A 2 32.05 -35.02 -35.30
C ILE A 2 30.75 -34.77 -34.48
N THR A 3 30.32 -35.72 -33.64
CA THR A 3 29.11 -35.55 -32.80
C THR A 3 29.25 -34.48 -31.72
N GLY A 4 30.43 -34.37 -31.09
CA GLY A 4 30.71 -33.36 -30.06
C GLY A 4 30.84 -31.93 -30.61
N GLU A 5 31.27 -31.77 -31.87
CA GLU A 5 31.32 -30.46 -32.53
C GLU A 5 29.93 -29.95 -32.91
N VAL A 6 29.04 -30.83 -33.40
CA VAL A 6 27.64 -30.48 -33.71
C VAL A 6 26.87 -30.08 -32.44
N GLU A 7 27.03 -30.83 -31.34
CA GLU A 7 26.45 -30.48 -30.05
C GLU A 7 26.99 -29.14 -29.50
N ALA A 8 28.28 -28.85 -29.69
CA ALA A 8 28.88 -27.60 -29.23
C ALA A 8 28.41 -26.38 -30.04
N VAL A 9 28.18 -26.54 -31.35
CA VAL A 9 27.62 -25.49 -32.22
C VAL A 9 26.16 -25.23 -31.87
N ASP A 10 25.36 -26.27 -31.65
CA ASP A 10 23.96 -26.15 -31.22
C ASP A 10 23.83 -25.44 -29.86
N ARG A 11 24.66 -25.81 -28.88
CA ARG A 11 24.71 -25.12 -27.57
C ARG A 11 25.07 -23.63 -27.71
N LYS A 12 26.02 -23.28 -28.57
CA LYS A 12 26.40 -21.87 -28.81
C LYS A 12 25.27 -21.08 -29.48
N GLN A 13 24.54 -21.70 -30.40
CA GLN A 13 23.40 -21.07 -31.07
C GLN A 13 22.25 -20.83 -30.08
N LYS A 14 21.91 -21.83 -29.27
CA LYS A 14 20.93 -21.71 -28.17
C LYS A 14 21.27 -20.60 -27.18
N ILE A 15 22.55 -20.44 -26.82
CA ILE A 15 23.00 -19.32 -25.97
C ILE A 15 22.76 -17.97 -26.68
N ARG A 16 23.09 -17.85 -27.97
CA ARG A 16 22.88 -16.60 -28.72
C ARG A 16 21.39 -16.24 -28.79
N ASP A 17 20.55 -17.22 -29.07
CA ASP A 17 19.10 -17.01 -29.17
C ASP A 17 18.50 -16.60 -27.82
N ARG A 18 18.97 -17.18 -26.71
CA ARG A 18 18.60 -16.73 -25.36
C ARG A 18 18.95 -15.26 -25.13
N TYR A 19 20.14 -14.80 -25.53
CA TYR A 19 20.58 -13.41 -25.28
C TYR A 19 19.97 -12.36 -26.24
N LYS A 20 19.17 -12.78 -27.24
CA LYS A 20 18.31 -11.88 -28.01
C LYS A 20 17.24 -11.23 -27.12
N GLY A 21 16.80 -11.94 -26.08
CA GLY A 21 15.81 -11.46 -25.13
C GLY A 21 14.39 -11.56 -25.66
N VAL A 22 13.47 -11.01 -24.88
CA VAL A 22 12.03 -10.93 -25.18
C VAL A 22 11.72 -9.55 -25.77
N ASP A 23 10.61 -9.43 -26.51
CA ASP A 23 10.10 -8.12 -26.95
C ASP A 23 9.85 -7.20 -25.75
N ILE A 24 10.21 -5.92 -25.90
CA ILE A 24 10.13 -4.92 -24.84
C ILE A 24 8.66 -4.66 -24.48
N SER A 25 7.72 -4.84 -25.41
CA SER A 25 6.28 -4.69 -25.16
C SER A 25 5.70 -5.71 -24.18
N GLU A 26 6.34 -6.89 -24.03
CA GLU A 26 5.92 -7.91 -23.06
C GLU A 26 6.41 -7.63 -21.63
N LEU A 27 7.26 -6.61 -21.47
CA LEU A 27 7.88 -6.23 -20.21
C LEU A 27 7.18 -5.01 -19.60
N GLU A 28 6.60 -5.20 -18.42
CA GLU A 28 6.14 -4.12 -17.57
C GLU A 28 7.36 -3.50 -16.87
N VAL A 29 7.70 -2.26 -17.23
CA VAL A 29 8.81 -1.51 -16.63
C VAL A 29 8.27 -0.65 -15.48
N ILE A 30 8.76 -0.92 -14.27
CA ILE A 30 8.47 -0.12 -13.09
C ILE A 30 9.65 0.84 -12.89
N PRO A 31 9.50 2.15 -13.19
CA PRO A 31 10.61 3.08 -13.17
C PRO A 31 11.11 3.32 -11.75
N ALA A 32 12.41 3.61 -11.63
CA ALA A 32 12.98 4.10 -10.37
C ALA A 32 12.36 5.46 -10.03
N LYS A 33 12.28 5.78 -8.73
CA LYS A 33 11.97 7.14 -8.28
C LYS A 33 12.96 8.10 -8.90
N ILE A 34 12.45 9.16 -9.52
CA ILE A 34 13.26 10.20 -10.14
C ILE A 34 14.11 10.83 -9.03
N ILE A 35 15.42 10.81 -9.20
CA ILE A 35 16.33 11.62 -8.41
C ILE A 35 16.33 12.99 -9.10
N GLU A 36 15.86 14.03 -8.43
CA GLU A 36 15.75 15.37 -9.03
C GLU A 36 17.09 15.85 -9.59
N ASP A 37 17.07 16.25 -10.87
CA ASP A 37 18.23 16.79 -11.56
C ASP A 37 18.63 18.16 -11.00
N LEU A 38 19.90 18.53 -11.16
CA LEU A 38 20.47 19.78 -10.63
C LEU A 38 19.78 21.05 -11.16
N GLU A 39 19.25 21.00 -12.37
CA GLU A 39 18.76 22.17 -13.12
C GLU A 39 17.23 22.35 -13.00
N THR A 40 16.50 21.34 -12.54
CA THR A 40 15.01 21.32 -12.52
C THR A 40 14.43 21.30 -11.10
N SER A 41 15.28 21.25 -10.08
CA SER A 41 14.87 21.12 -8.68
C SER A 41 14.50 22.49 -8.07
N SER A 42 13.28 22.63 -7.54
CA SER A 42 12.83 23.82 -6.79
C SER A 42 13.38 23.87 -5.35
N VAL A 43 14.30 22.96 -5.01
CA VAL A 43 14.86 22.80 -3.67
C VAL A 43 16.05 23.73 -3.49
N ILE A 44 16.05 24.51 -2.39
CA ILE A 44 17.18 25.36 -2.02
C ILE A 44 18.39 24.48 -1.71
N ARG A 45 19.50 24.65 -2.43
CA ARG A 45 20.74 23.88 -2.25
C ARG A 45 21.84 24.72 -1.64
N ARG A 46 22.49 24.23 -0.60
CA ARG A 46 23.67 24.87 0.00
C ARG A 46 24.91 24.43 -0.76
N VAL A 47 25.53 25.38 -1.46
CA VAL A 47 26.60 25.13 -2.42
C VAL A 47 27.92 25.69 -1.91
N ALA A 48 28.95 24.84 -1.94
CA ALA A 48 30.33 25.22 -1.67
C ALA A 48 31.19 24.98 -2.91
N ALA A 49 32.24 25.77 -3.09
CA ALA A 49 33.24 25.51 -4.14
C ALA A 49 34.56 25.04 -3.54
N TYR A 50 35.21 24.09 -4.21
CA TYR A 50 36.54 23.61 -3.86
C TYR A 50 37.55 24.05 -4.92
N ILE A 51 38.61 24.75 -4.49
CA ILE A 51 39.65 25.32 -5.35
C ILE A 51 41.02 24.79 -4.93
N ARG A 52 41.88 24.47 -5.91
CA ARG A 52 43.26 24.05 -5.66
C ARG A 52 44.22 24.89 -6.48
N VAL A 53 45.16 25.56 -5.85
CA VAL A 53 46.17 26.42 -6.50
C VAL A 53 47.60 25.98 -6.13
N SER A 54 48.53 26.14 -7.06
CA SER A 54 49.97 25.89 -6.83
C SER A 54 50.61 27.22 -6.47
N THR A 55 51.42 27.27 -5.41
CA THR A 55 51.86 28.52 -4.81
C THR A 55 53.37 28.70 -4.97
N ASP A 56 53.84 28.86 -6.20
CA ASP A 56 55.26 29.06 -6.50
C ASP A 56 55.58 30.39 -7.20
N ASN A 57 54.63 31.33 -7.37
CA ASN A 57 54.91 32.68 -7.93
C ASN A 57 53.79 33.72 -7.66
N ASP A 58 54.16 35.00 -7.52
CA ASP A 58 53.23 36.14 -7.27
C ASP A 58 52.19 36.35 -8.38
N GLU A 59 52.50 36.02 -9.64
CA GLU A 59 51.53 36.05 -10.76
C GLU A 59 50.38 35.04 -10.56
N GLN A 60 50.57 33.98 -9.76
CA GLN A 60 49.54 32.96 -9.49
C GLN A 60 48.61 33.27 -8.31
N THR A 61 48.97 34.24 -7.45
CA THR A 61 48.07 34.75 -6.39
C THR A 61 46.84 35.43 -7.00
N SER A 62 47.01 36.11 -8.13
CA SER A 62 45.89 36.68 -8.91
C SER A 62 44.92 35.61 -9.44
N SER A 63 45.42 34.43 -9.79
CA SER A 63 44.65 33.29 -10.30
C SER A 63 43.81 32.61 -9.21
N TYR A 64 44.19 32.72 -7.94
CA TYR A 64 43.38 32.23 -6.83
C TYR A 64 42.16 33.14 -6.58
N GLU A 65 42.41 34.44 -6.42
CA GLU A 65 41.34 35.43 -6.20
C GLU A 65 40.36 35.48 -7.38
N LEU A 66 40.84 35.32 -8.62
CA LEU A 66 39.98 35.24 -9.81
C LEU A 66 39.06 34.01 -9.76
N GLN A 67 39.57 32.84 -9.36
CA GLN A 67 38.75 31.62 -9.24
C GLN A 67 37.75 31.72 -8.09
N LYS A 68 38.14 32.38 -7.00
CA LYS A 68 37.28 32.61 -5.86
C LYS A 68 36.09 33.49 -6.25
N ASN A 69 36.36 34.63 -6.88
CA ASN A 69 35.33 35.54 -7.37
C ASN A 69 34.42 34.85 -8.39
N TYR A 70 35.00 34.10 -9.34
CA TYR A 70 34.24 33.34 -10.32
C TYR A 70 33.22 32.40 -9.67
N TYR A 71 33.63 31.56 -8.71
CA TYR A 71 32.72 30.61 -8.08
C TYR A 71 31.72 31.28 -7.14
N THR A 72 32.09 32.38 -6.47
CA THR A 72 31.15 33.18 -5.69
C THR A 72 30.04 33.73 -6.59
N ASP A 73 30.41 34.40 -7.69
CA ASP A 73 29.46 35.00 -8.62
C ASP A 73 28.60 33.93 -9.31
N TYR A 74 29.23 32.83 -9.73
CA TYR A 74 28.54 31.72 -10.39
C TYR A 74 27.49 31.07 -9.47
N ILE A 75 27.81 30.86 -8.19
CA ILE A 75 26.85 30.29 -7.24
C ILE A 75 25.69 31.26 -6.96
N GLN A 76 25.99 32.54 -6.78
CA GLN A 76 24.98 33.56 -6.49
C GLN A 76 24.05 33.85 -7.68
N ALA A 77 24.52 33.65 -8.91
CA ALA A 77 23.73 33.83 -10.11
C ALA A 77 22.66 32.74 -10.33
N GLN A 78 22.75 31.60 -9.63
CA GLN A 78 21.82 30.47 -9.83
C GLN A 78 20.60 30.56 -8.90
N PRO A 79 19.37 30.49 -9.44
CA PRO A 79 18.17 30.49 -8.61
C PRO A 79 18.10 29.22 -7.75
N GLY A 80 17.85 29.39 -6.45
CA GLY A 80 17.76 28.28 -5.50
C GLY A 80 19.10 27.81 -4.92
N TRP A 81 20.23 28.46 -5.22
CA TRP A 81 21.52 28.13 -4.61
C TRP A 81 21.88 29.10 -3.48
N VAL A 82 22.42 28.57 -2.38
CA VAL A 82 22.91 29.34 -1.22
C VAL A 82 24.41 29.15 -1.13
N PHE A 83 25.16 30.24 -1.27
CA PHE A 83 26.61 30.21 -1.12
C PHE A 83 27.03 29.94 0.33
N VAL A 84 27.68 28.80 0.57
CA VAL A 84 28.18 28.40 1.90
C VAL A 84 29.60 28.91 2.12
N GLY A 85 30.47 28.76 1.12
CA GLY A 85 31.86 29.12 1.25
C GLY A 85 32.74 28.49 0.17
N ILE A 86 34.01 28.92 0.18
CA ILE A 86 35.06 28.43 -0.72
C ILE A 86 36.12 27.75 0.12
N TYR A 87 36.40 26.50 -0.21
CA TYR A 87 37.40 25.67 0.43
C TYR A 87 38.60 25.57 -0.49
N ALA A 88 39.76 25.99 0.00
CA ALA A 88 40.95 26.09 -0.81
C ALA A 88 42.15 25.37 -0.17
N ASP A 89 42.98 24.76 -1.03
CA ASP A 89 44.30 24.27 -0.66
C ASP A 89 45.37 25.08 -1.42
N GLU A 90 46.23 25.78 -0.67
CA GLU A 90 47.38 26.55 -1.17
C GLU A 90 48.70 25.80 -0.88
N GLY A 91 49.60 25.74 -1.87
CA GLY A 91 51.04 25.57 -1.60
C GLY A 91 51.50 24.17 -1.21
N ILE A 92 50.89 23.11 -1.73
CA ILE A 92 51.26 21.74 -1.33
C ILE A 92 52.23 21.09 -2.32
N SER A 93 53.53 21.37 -2.17
CA SER A 93 54.61 20.51 -2.67
C SER A 93 54.76 19.31 -1.71
N GLY A 94 54.25 18.14 -2.08
CA GLY A 94 54.49 16.92 -1.29
C GLY A 94 53.31 15.95 -1.27
N THR A 95 53.63 14.68 -1.44
CA THR A 95 52.80 13.51 -1.78
C THR A 95 51.82 13.00 -0.70
N SER A 96 51.61 13.69 0.44
CA SER A 96 50.70 13.24 1.51
C SER A 96 49.35 13.99 1.55
N LEU A 97 48.27 13.27 1.91
CA LEU A 97 46.91 13.80 2.18
C LEU A 97 46.82 14.63 3.47
N GLU A 98 47.84 14.58 4.34
CA GLU A 98 47.90 15.30 5.62
C GLU A 98 47.99 16.83 5.48
N HIS A 99 48.27 17.34 4.29
CA HIS A 99 48.47 18.78 4.04
C HIS A 99 47.25 19.48 3.39
N ARG A 100 46.11 18.81 3.18
CA ARG A 100 44.93 19.36 2.51
C ARG A 100 43.84 19.82 3.48
N LYS A 101 44.12 20.88 4.24
CA LYS A 101 43.21 21.41 5.26
C LYS A 101 41.86 21.86 4.67
N GLY A 102 41.86 22.44 3.46
CA GLY A 102 40.64 22.90 2.79
C GLY A 102 39.73 21.74 2.38
N MET A 103 40.30 20.67 1.81
CA MET A 103 39.53 19.46 1.46
C MET A 103 39.00 18.73 2.71
N GLN A 104 39.79 18.64 3.78
CA GLN A 104 39.34 18.02 5.02
C GLN A 104 38.18 18.79 5.66
N GLN A 105 38.28 20.11 5.73
CA GLN A 105 37.22 20.97 6.26
C GLN A 105 35.94 20.87 5.42
N LEU A 106 36.07 20.82 4.08
CA LEU A 106 34.93 20.59 3.19
C LEU A 106 34.21 19.28 3.52
N ILE A 107 34.96 18.19 3.68
CA ILE A 107 34.38 16.87 4.00
C ILE A 107 33.68 16.89 5.37
N GLU A 108 34.25 17.56 6.36
CA GLU A 108 33.62 17.71 7.68
C GLU A 108 32.33 18.52 7.63
N ASP A 109 32.31 19.63 6.88
CA ASP A 109 31.10 20.45 6.72
C ASP A 109 30.03 19.72 5.90
N CYS A 110 30.41 18.89 4.94
CA CYS A 110 29.50 17.95 4.27
C CYS A 110 28.93 16.92 5.25
N LYS A 111 29.76 16.31 6.13
CA LYS A 111 29.31 15.37 7.16
C LYS A 111 28.39 16.01 8.19
N ALA A 112 28.64 17.27 8.53
CA ALA A 112 27.78 18.08 9.39
C ALA A 112 26.47 18.50 8.70
N GLY A 113 26.29 18.14 7.42
CA GLY A 113 25.11 18.46 6.64
C GLY A 113 24.96 19.96 6.44
N LYS A 114 26.06 20.72 6.26
CA LYS A 114 26.04 22.16 5.92
C LYS A 114 26.06 22.43 4.42
N ILE A 115 26.48 21.44 3.63
CA ILE A 115 26.70 21.53 2.19
C ILE A 115 25.92 20.41 1.51
N ASP A 116 25.19 20.74 0.45
CA ASP A 116 24.40 19.80 -0.37
C ASP A 116 25.05 19.56 -1.75
N LEU A 117 25.82 20.54 -2.23
CA LEU A 117 26.51 20.49 -3.53
C LEU A 117 27.93 21.07 -3.42
N VAL A 118 28.90 20.34 -3.97
CA VAL A 118 30.28 20.82 -4.13
C VAL A 118 30.54 21.13 -5.60
N LEU A 119 31.01 22.33 -5.90
CA LEU A 119 31.50 22.73 -7.22
C LEU A 119 33.02 22.66 -7.28
N THR A 120 33.55 22.16 -8.39
CA THR A 120 34.99 22.14 -8.65
C THR A 120 35.26 22.19 -10.15
N LYS A 121 36.42 22.74 -10.53
CA LYS A 121 36.76 22.94 -11.94
C LYS A 121 36.91 21.64 -12.71
N SER A 122 37.65 20.67 -12.17
CA SER A 122 37.86 19.37 -12.82
C SER A 122 38.29 18.29 -11.85
N ILE A 123 38.22 17.04 -12.28
CA ILE A 123 38.64 15.87 -11.48
C ILE A 123 40.09 16.01 -11.00
N ALA A 124 40.98 16.46 -11.87
CA ALA A 124 42.40 16.68 -11.56
C ALA A 124 42.62 17.79 -10.51
N ARG A 125 41.67 18.72 -10.34
CA ARG A 125 41.72 19.73 -9.27
C ARG A 125 41.20 19.19 -7.96
N PHE A 126 40.20 18.31 -8.00
CA PHE A 126 39.57 17.69 -6.84
C PHE A 126 40.45 16.64 -6.14
N ALA A 127 41.19 15.81 -6.90
CA ALA A 127 42.07 14.80 -6.34
C ALA A 127 43.38 14.66 -7.11
N ARG A 128 44.43 14.13 -6.45
CA ARG A 128 45.75 13.93 -7.05
C ARG A 128 45.84 12.64 -7.86
N ASN A 129 45.17 11.60 -7.37
CA ASN A 129 45.01 10.33 -8.06
C ASN A 129 43.50 10.05 -8.18
N ILE A 130 43.15 9.08 -9.02
CA ILE A 130 41.75 8.74 -9.27
C ILE A 130 41.15 7.96 -8.07
N VAL A 131 41.98 7.22 -7.32
CA VAL A 131 41.58 6.45 -6.12
C VAL A 131 41.04 7.37 -5.01
N ASP A 132 41.77 8.44 -4.69
CA ASP A 132 41.37 9.43 -3.69
C ASP A 132 40.10 10.16 -4.14
N CYS A 133 39.99 10.45 -5.45
CA CYS A 133 38.79 11.06 -6.03
C CYS A 133 37.55 10.23 -5.73
N LEU A 134 37.62 8.93 -6.08
CA LEU A 134 36.51 7.99 -5.90
C LEU A 134 36.17 7.80 -4.42
N SER A 135 37.19 7.66 -3.57
CA SER A 135 37.02 7.50 -2.12
C SER A 135 36.25 8.66 -1.50
N VAL A 136 36.57 9.91 -1.88
CA VAL A 136 35.88 11.11 -1.38
C VAL A 136 34.47 11.21 -1.97
N ILE A 137 34.28 10.97 -3.27
CA ILE A 137 32.96 11.01 -3.90
C ILE A 137 32.01 9.98 -3.28
N GLU A 138 32.50 8.77 -3.01
CA GLU A 138 31.71 7.71 -2.40
C GLU A 138 31.39 8.00 -0.92
N LEU A 139 32.33 8.59 -0.18
CA LEU A 139 32.05 9.10 1.16
C LEU A 139 30.91 10.11 1.15
N LEU A 140 30.98 11.13 0.28
CA LEU A 140 29.98 12.20 0.16
C LEU A 140 28.61 11.67 -0.28
N LYS A 141 28.59 10.71 -1.22
CA LYS A 141 27.36 10.07 -1.70
C LYS A 141 26.69 9.20 -0.64
N ASN A 142 27.45 8.61 0.28
CA ASN A 142 26.93 7.77 1.36
C ASN A 142 26.45 8.57 2.58
N LEU A 143 26.58 9.89 2.58
CA LEU A 143 25.98 10.76 3.60
C LEU A 143 24.44 10.76 3.48
N ASN A 144 23.78 11.17 4.57
CA ASN A 144 22.33 11.31 4.61
C ASN A 144 21.98 12.71 5.17
N PRO A 145 21.60 13.68 4.32
CA PRO A 145 21.36 13.57 2.87
C PRO A 145 22.64 13.40 2.03
N PRO A 146 22.56 12.81 0.82
CA PRO A 146 23.73 12.60 -0.05
C PRO A 146 24.24 13.93 -0.64
N VAL A 147 25.56 14.11 -0.68
CA VAL A 147 26.19 15.31 -1.23
C VAL A 147 26.77 15.00 -2.61
N GLY A 148 26.39 15.80 -3.61
CA GLY A 148 26.87 15.67 -4.98
C GLY A 148 28.06 16.58 -5.28
N VAL A 149 28.90 16.18 -6.24
CA VAL A 149 30.03 16.98 -6.74
C VAL A 149 29.79 17.26 -8.22
N LYS A 150 29.83 18.54 -8.62
CA LYS A 150 29.77 18.97 -10.03
C LYS A 150 31.17 19.36 -10.49
N PHE A 151 31.69 18.63 -11.48
CA PHE A 151 32.91 18.94 -12.21
C PHE A 151 32.55 19.76 -13.43
N GLU A 152 32.94 21.02 -13.43
CA GLU A 152 32.51 22.00 -14.43
C GLU A 152 33.13 21.75 -15.80
N ALA A 153 34.46 21.63 -15.89
CA ALA A 153 35.16 21.43 -17.15
C ALA A 153 34.89 20.06 -17.77
N ASP A 154 34.61 19.06 -16.92
CA ASP A 154 34.32 17.69 -17.35
C ASP A 154 32.82 17.47 -17.63
N ASN A 155 31.96 18.45 -17.31
CA ASN A 155 30.50 18.38 -17.36
C ASN A 155 29.92 17.12 -16.70
N ILE A 156 30.36 16.84 -15.47
CA ILE A 156 29.98 15.66 -14.70
C ILE A 156 29.30 16.07 -13.41
N TYR A 157 28.15 15.46 -13.10
CA TYR A 157 27.59 15.51 -11.76
C TYR A 157 27.50 14.11 -11.13
N THR A 158 28.09 13.93 -9.95
CA THR A 158 28.32 12.58 -9.41
C THR A 158 27.05 11.82 -8.97
N LEU A 159 25.90 12.50 -8.83
CA LEU A 159 24.64 11.86 -8.46
C LEU A 159 23.76 11.48 -9.66
N ASP A 160 24.03 12.03 -10.86
CA ASP A 160 23.28 11.74 -12.09
C ASP A 160 23.69 10.38 -12.72
N SER A 161 23.08 10.04 -13.86
CA SER A 161 23.38 8.82 -14.62
C SER A 161 24.70 8.87 -15.39
N ASN A 162 25.10 10.05 -15.91
CA ASN A 162 26.30 10.25 -16.71
C ASN A 162 27.58 10.21 -15.84
N GLY A 163 27.57 10.88 -14.71
CA GLY A 163 28.60 10.86 -13.69
C GLY A 163 28.78 9.49 -13.08
N ARG A 164 27.72 8.68 -12.90
CA ARG A 164 27.89 7.27 -12.54
C ARG A 164 28.70 6.50 -13.59
N MET A 165 28.44 6.71 -14.87
CA MET A 165 29.17 6.05 -15.96
C MET A 165 30.63 6.50 -16.02
N ILE A 166 30.92 7.78 -15.86
CA ILE A 166 32.30 8.28 -15.90
C ILE A 166 33.08 7.87 -14.64
N LEU A 167 32.46 7.90 -13.46
CA LEU A 167 33.04 7.33 -12.24
C LEU A 167 33.32 5.82 -12.38
N THR A 168 32.49 5.10 -13.14
CA THR A 168 32.73 3.68 -13.45
C THR A 168 34.01 3.50 -14.25
N ILE A 169 34.19 4.28 -15.31
CA ILE A 169 35.38 4.21 -16.17
C ILE A 169 36.63 4.59 -15.37
N LEU A 170 36.54 5.65 -14.56
CA LEU A 170 37.63 6.11 -13.70
C LEU A 170 37.99 5.08 -12.63
N ALA A 171 36.99 4.42 -12.02
CA ALA A 171 37.21 3.31 -11.08
C ALA A 171 37.90 2.10 -11.72
N SER A 172 37.63 1.82 -12.99
CA SER A 172 38.35 0.78 -13.74
C SER A 172 39.80 1.14 -14.02
N VAL A 173 40.12 2.43 -14.14
CA VAL A 173 41.50 2.92 -14.35
C VAL A 173 42.29 3.06 -13.05
N ALA A 174 41.63 3.30 -11.91
CA ALA A 174 42.25 3.59 -10.62
C ALA A 174 42.74 2.38 -9.81
N GLU A 175 42.38 1.16 -10.21
CA GLU A 175 42.77 -0.13 -9.61
C GLU A 175 42.05 -0.50 -8.29
N GLU A 176 40.98 -1.30 -8.41
CA GLU A 176 40.68 -2.45 -7.55
C GLU A 176 39.67 -3.31 -8.32
N GLU A 177 40.03 -4.55 -8.68
CA GLU A 177 39.16 -5.44 -9.46
C GLU A 177 37.75 -5.56 -8.86
N SER A 178 37.62 -5.49 -7.53
CA SER A 178 36.38 -5.65 -6.78
C SER A 178 35.31 -4.61 -7.12
N HIS A 179 35.67 -3.33 -7.16
CA HIS A 179 34.72 -2.25 -7.47
C HIS A 179 34.29 -2.31 -8.94
N SER A 180 35.26 -2.51 -9.84
CA SER A 180 35.00 -2.68 -11.28
C SER A 180 34.12 -3.90 -11.57
N LYS A 181 34.38 -5.04 -10.91
CA LYS A 181 33.54 -6.25 -11.00
C LYS A 181 32.11 -5.96 -10.56
N SER A 182 31.92 -5.24 -9.44
CA SER A 182 30.59 -4.90 -8.94
C SER A 182 29.81 -4.02 -9.92
N ILE A 183 30.44 -3.01 -10.52
CA ILE A 183 29.75 -2.14 -11.47
C ILE A 183 29.42 -2.87 -12.77
N ILE A 184 30.39 -3.58 -13.35
CA ILE A 184 30.18 -4.36 -14.58
C ILE A 184 29.08 -5.40 -14.37
N MET A 185 29.05 -6.05 -13.20
CA MET A 185 28.01 -6.99 -12.82
C MET A 185 26.64 -6.32 -12.75
N ASN A 186 26.52 -5.16 -12.09
CA ASN A 186 25.27 -4.40 -12.02
C ASN A 186 24.77 -3.99 -13.40
N TRP A 187 25.66 -3.47 -14.27
CA TRP A 187 25.33 -3.11 -15.64
C TRP A 187 24.90 -4.32 -16.47
N SER A 188 25.60 -5.45 -16.34
CA SER A 188 25.20 -6.71 -16.99
C SER A 188 23.82 -7.18 -16.52
N ILE A 189 23.52 -7.08 -15.23
CA ILE A 189 22.20 -7.44 -14.67
C ILE A 189 21.13 -6.52 -15.26
N ASP A 190 21.40 -5.22 -15.35
CA ASP A 190 20.45 -4.24 -15.88
C ASP A 190 20.13 -4.49 -17.36
N ARG A 191 21.17 -4.78 -18.15
CA ARG A 191 21.01 -5.15 -19.56
C ARG A 191 20.22 -6.44 -19.74
N ARG A 192 20.46 -7.45 -18.89
CA ARG A 192 19.72 -8.71 -18.92
C ARG A 192 18.24 -8.49 -18.59
N PHE A 193 17.95 -7.78 -17.50
CA PHE A 193 16.56 -7.54 -17.09
C PHE A 193 15.79 -6.66 -18.09
N SER A 194 16.45 -5.68 -18.72
CA SER A 194 15.83 -4.88 -19.79
C SER A 194 15.43 -5.67 -21.03
N ARG A 195 15.95 -6.89 -21.17
CA ARG A 195 15.68 -7.82 -22.27
C ARG A 195 14.86 -9.04 -21.84
N GLY A 196 14.26 -9.01 -20.66
CA GLY A 196 13.46 -10.14 -20.13
C GLY A 196 14.29 -11.33 -19.64
N LEU A 197 15.62 -11.19 -19.53
CA LEU A 197 16.50 -12.27 -19.09
C LEU A 197 16.65 -12.25 -17.57
N PHE A 198 15.71 -12.89 -16.88
CA PHE A 198 15.63 -12.85 -15.44
C PHE A 198 16.46 -13.93 -14.74
N LEU A 199 16.83 -13.63 -13.49
CA LEU A 199 17.42 -14.61 -12.59
C LEU A 199 16.28 -15.34 -11.89
N THR A 200 16.15 -16.64 -12.15
CA THR A 200 15.14 -17.52 -11.55
C THR A 200 15.80 -18.44 -10.51
N PRO A 201 16.00 -18.04 -9.24
CA PRO A 201 16.53 -18.95 -8.22
C PRO A 201 15.58 -20.14 -8.00
N ALA A 202 16.09 -21.25 -7.46
CA ALA A 202 15.28 -22.43 -7.17
C ALA A 202 14.00 -22.07 -6.38
N LEU A 203 12.89 -22.67 -6.76
CA LEU A 203 11.57 -22.44 -6.17
C LEU A 203 10.88 -23.77 -5.95
N LEU A 204 10.14 -23.91 -4.85
CA LEU A 204 9.30 -25.07 -4.61
C LEU A 204 8.24 -25.19 -5.72
N GLY A 205 8.05 -26.38 -6.28
CA GLY A 205 7.06 -26.64 -7.34
C GLY A 205 7.63 -26.52 -8.75
N TYR A 206 8.86 -26.01 -8.88
CA TYR A 206 9.52 -25.84 -10.17
C TYR A 206 10.94 -26.40 -10.15
N ASP A 207 11.31 -27.06 -11.23
CA ASP A 207 12.68 -27.41 -11.57
C ASP A 207 13.16 -26.58 -12.75
N LYS A 208 14.45 -26.70 -13.05
CA LYS A 208 15.06 -26.06 -14.22
C LYS A 208 15.38 -27.11 -15.25
N ASP A 209 14.96 -26.88 -16.48
CA ASP A 209 15.41 -27.66 -17.62
C ASP A 209 16.90 -27.39 -17.94
N GLU A 210 17.44 -28.09 -18.94
CA GLU A 210 18.81 -27.88 -19.44
C GLU A 210 19.02 -26.44 -19.97
N GLU A 211 17.93 -25.76 -20.30
CA GLU A 211 17.90 -24.40 -20.79
C GLU A 211 17.75 -23.36 -19.66
N GLY A 212 17.56 -23.78 -18.42
CA GLY A 212 17.36 -22.90 -17.28
C GLY A 212 15.98 -22.25 -17.19
N ASN A 213 15.00 -22.69 -18.00
CA ASN A 213 13.60 -22.31 -17.88
C ASN A 213 12.95 -23.05 -16.72
N LEU A 214 11.89 -22.48 -16.16
CA LEU A 214 11.14 -23.08 -15.07
C LEU A 214 10.12 -24.09 -15.62
N VAL A 215 10.26 -25.35 -15.22
CA VAL A 215 9.34 -26.44 -15.56
C VAL A 215 8.67 -26.94 -14.29
N ILE A 216 7.37 -27.22 -14.35
CA ILE A 216 6.61 -27.70 -13.19
C ILE A 216 7.15 -29.07 -12.76
N ASN A 217 7.49 -29.19 -11.48
CA ASN A 217 7.72 -30.48 -10.85
C ASN A 217 6.38 -30.98 -10.29
N PRO A 218 5.77 -32.05 -10.84
CA PRO A 218 4.42 -32.47 -10.45
C PRO A 218 4.28 -32.77 -8.94
N GLU A 219 5.29 -33.36 -8.31
CA GLU A 219 5.25 -33.75 -6.91
C GLU A 219 5.32 -32.54 -5.97
N GLU A 220 6.25 -31.62 -6.24
CA GLU A 220 6.36 -30.39 -5.46
C GLU A 220 5.20 -29.43 -5.73
N ALA A 221 4.69 -29.40 -6.97
CA ALA A 221 3.58 -28.53 -7.38
C ALA A 221 2.28 -28.89 -6.67
N GLN A 222 2.01 -30.18 -6.42
CA GLN A 222 0.90 -30.61 -5.57
C GLN A 222 0.97 -29.99 -4.17
N THR A 223 2.17 -29.93 -3.58
CA THR A 223 2.37 -29.32 -2.26
C THR A 223 2.05 -27.82 -2.30
N VAL A 224 2.49 -27.12 -3.34
CA VAL A 224 2.16 -25.70 -3.55
C VAL A 224 0.65 -25.51 -3.70
N LYS A 225 -0.04 -26.30 -4.53
CA LYS A 225 -1.50 -26.22 -4.73
C LYS A 225 -2.26 -26.36 -3.41
N VAL A 226 -1.96 -27.40 -2.63
CA VAL A 226 -2.59 -27.65 -1.33
C VAL A 226 -2.39 -26.47 -0.38
N ILE A 227 -1.20 -25.84 -0.35
CA ILE A 227 -0.95 -24.66 0.48
C ILE A 227 -1.90 -23.51 0.09
N TYR A 228 -2.07 -23.22 -1.21
CA TYR A 228 -2.97 -22.15 -1.66
C TYR A 228 -4.43 -22.48 -1.35
N TYR A 229 -4.87 -23.70 -1.64
CA TYR A 229 -6.27 -24.09 -1.52
C TYR A 229 -6.73 -24.16 -0.05
N LEU A 230 -5.92 -24.73 0.84
CA LEU A 230 -6.20 -24.72 2.29
C LEU A 230 -6.20 -23.30 2.84
N TYR A 231 -5.27 -22.45 2.39
CA TYR A 231 -5.20 -21.07 2.85
C TYR A 231 -6.44 -20.26 2.46
N LEU A 232 -6.94 -20.42 1.22
CA LEU A 232 -8.17 -19.79 0.76
C LEU A 232 -9.42 -20.29 1.49
N ASN A 233 -9.42 -21.55 1.93
CA ASN A 233 -10.47 -22.15 2.74
C ASN A 233 -10.38 -21.83 4.24
N GLY A 234 -9.47 -20.93 4.63
CA GLY A 234 -9.40 -20.40 5.99
C GLY A 234 -8.49 -21.15 6.96
N TYR A 235 -7.71 -22.12 6.50
CA TYR A 235 -6.69 -22.76 7.33
C TYR A 235 -5.56 -21.77 7.62
N SER A 236 -5.14 -21.70 8.89
CA SER A 236 -4.00 -20.89 9.29
C SER A 236 -2.68 -21.47 8.76
N LEU A 237 -1.69 -20.61 8.55
CA LEU A 237 -0.35 -21.05 8.15
C LEU A 237 0.28 -22.02 9.17
N THR A 238 -0.12 -21.94 10.44
CA THR A 238 0.29 -22.90 11.47
C THR A 238 -0.34 -24.27 11.28
N GLU A 239 -1.65 -24.33 11.00
CA GLU A 239 -2.34 -25.60 10.73
C GLU A 239 -1.80 -26.25 9.45
N ILE A 240 -1.61 -25.45 8.39
CA ILE A 240 -1.03 -25.92 7.12
C ILE A 240 0.39 -26.46 7.35
N ALA A 241 1.22 -25.78 8.14
CA ALA A 241 2.57 -26.25 8.46
C ALA A 241 2.54 -27.60 9.21
N THR A 242 1.68 -27.73 10.22
CA THR A 242 1.51 -28.98 10.96
C THR A 242 1.08 -30.12 10.04
N LEU A 243 0.09 -29.87 9.18
CA LEU A 243 -0.41 -30.86 8.23
C LEU A 243 0.72 -31.30 7.28
N LEU A 244 1.47 -30.37 6.68
CA LEU A 244 2.58 -30.72 5.79
C LEU A 244 3.67 -31.55 6.51
N MET A 245 3.91 -31.30 7.81
CA MET A 245 4.83 -32.09 8.62
C MET A 245 4.29 -33.50 8.90
N GLU A 246 3.00 -33.66 9.18
CA GLU A 246 2.34 -34.96 9.39
C GLU A 246 2.44 -35.85 8.14
N TYR A 247 2.24 -35.26 6.96
CA TYR A 247 2.43 -35.93 5.67
C TYR A 247 3.90 -36.00 5.21
N SER A 248 4.86 -35.59 6.06
CA SER A 248 6.30 -35.65 5.81
C SER A 248 6.75 -34.98 4.49
N ARG A 249 6.04 -33.92 4.08
CA ARG A 249 6.34 -33.20 2.83
C ARG A 249 7.63 -32.40 2.97
N LYS A 250 8.49 -32.49 1.97
CA LYS A 250 9.80 -31.81 1.96
C LYS A 250 9.67 -30.40 1.40
N THR A 251 10.36 -29.45 2.02
CA THR A 251 10.67 -28.13 1.44
C THR A 251 11.64 -28.28 0.27
N LYS A 252 11.84 -27.23 -0.55
CA LYS A 252 12.80 -27.26 -1.68
C LYS A 252 14.23 -27.58 -1.25
N LEU A 253 14.59 -27.33 0.02
CA LEU A 253 15.88 -27.65 0.61
C LEU A 253 15.96 -29.08 1.18
N GLY A 254 14.93 -29.91 0.97
CA GLY A 254 14.86 -31.29 1.45
C GLY A 254 14.51 -31.44 2.94
N ARG A 255 14.21 -30.35 3.65
CA ARG A 255 13.82 -30.39 5.07
C ARG A 255 12.33 -30.64 5.22
N VAL A 256 11.94 -31.40 6.24
CA VAL A 256 10.53 -31.71 6.56
C VAL A 256 9.92 -30.64 7.49
N GLU A 257 10.72 -29.82 8.14
CA GLU A 257 10.23 -28.75 9.03
C GLU A 257 9.61 -27.59 8.23
N TRP A 258 8.32 -27.34 8.47
CA TRP A 258 7.58 -26.22 7.89
C TRP A 258 7.36 -25.12 8.91
N ASN A 259 7.76 -23.91 8.54
CA ASN A 259 7.53 -22.71 9.34
C ASN A 259 6.48 -21.81 8.68
N PRO A 260 5.61 -21.14 9.45
CA PRO A 260 4.61 -20.20 8.90
C PRO A 260 5.23 -19.10 8.02
N GLY A 261 6.44 -18.63 8.36
CA GLY A 261 7.17 -17.65 7.55
C GLY A 261 7.57 -18.17 6.17
N THR A 262 7.92 -19.46 6.06
CA THR A 262 8.21 -20.11 4.77
C THR A 262 6.96 -20.18 3.91
N LEU A 263 5.83 -20.59 4.50
CA LEU A 263 4.53 -20.63 3.80
C LEU A 263 4.07 -19.26 3.34
N ALA A 264 4.24 -18.22 4.17
CA ALA A 264 3.97 -16.84 3.75
C ALA A 264 4.83 -16.42 2.55
N GLY A 265 6.07 -16.90 2.47
CA GLY A 265 6.95 -16.71 1.32
C GLY A 265 6.48 -17.44 0.05
N VAL A 266 5.90 -18.64 0.18
CA VAL A 266 5.28 -19.39 -0.93
C VAL A 266 4.07 -18.64 -1.47
N LEU A 267 3.16 -18.19 -0.60
CA LEU A 267 1.96 -17.45 -1.00
C LEU A 267 2.26 -16.09 -1.65
N ALA A 268 3.38 -15.46 -1.28
CA ALA A 268 3.78 -14.15 -1.79
C ALA A 268 4.58 -14.21 -3.11
N ASN A 269 4.98 -15.39 -3.58
CA ASN A 269 5.84 -15.53 -4.75
C ASN A 269 5.02 -15.55 -6.05
N GLU A 270 5.10 -14.48 -6.84
CA GLU A 270 4.37 -14.32 -8.11
C GLU A 270 4.72 -15.38 -9.16
N ARG A 271 5.84 -16.10 -8.98
CA ARG A 271 6.20 -17.19 -9.88
C ARG A 271 5.21 -18.34 -9.88
N HIS A 272 4.48 -18.57 -8.79
CA HIS A 272 3.46 -19.62 -8.78
C HIS A 272 2.26 -19.34 -9.70
N CYS A 273 2.02 -18.07 -10.08
CA CYS A 273 1.03 -17.69 -11.09
C CYS A 273 1.62 -17.45 -12.48
N GLY A 274 2.89 -17.83 -12.70
CA GLY A 274 3.58 -17.71 -13.99
C GLY A 274 4.30 -16.38 -14.23
N ASP A 275 4.24 -15.43 -13.29
CA ASP A 275 4.88 -14.12 -13.45
C ASP A 275 6.31 -14.10 -12.90
N VAL A 276 7.15 -13.19 -13.39
CA VAL A 276 8.50 -12.99 -12.84
C VAL A 276 8.72 -11.51 -12.58
N LEU A 277 9.02 -11.14 -11.32
CA LEU A 277 9.44 -9.80 -10.95
C LEU A 277 10.95 -9.76 -10.67
N ALA A 278 11.66 -8.99 -11.49
CA ALA A 278 13.10 -8.81 -11.38
C ALA A 278 13.48 -7.69 -10.39
N ARG A 279 14.71 -7.77 -9.88
CA ARG A 279 15.35 -6.75 -9.04
C ARG A 279 14.57 -6.37 -7.78
N LYS A 280 14.00 -7.36 -7.09
CA LYS A 280 13.33 -7.21 -5.78
C LYS A 280 14.28 -6.69 -4.69
N THR A 281 15.57 -6.98 -4.83
CA THR A 281 16.63 -6.52 -3.95
C THR A 281 17.82 -6.03 -4.80
N PHE A 282 18.63 -5.17 -4.20
CA PHE A 282 19.87 -4.70 -4.80
C PHE A 282 20.91 -4.44 -3.71
N THR A 283 22.19 -4.48 -4.06
CA THR A 283 23.28 -4.15 -3.13
C THR A 283 23.69 -2.69 -3.37
N PRO A 284 23.43 -1.76 -2.44
CA PRO A 284 23.76 -0.34 -2.63
C PRO A 284 25.26 -0.08 -2.60
N ASN A 285 25.97 -0.76 -1.70
CA ASN A 285 27.39 -0.54 -1.44
C ASN A 285 28.16 -1.86 -1.61
N PHE A 286 29.16 -1.86 -2.50
CA PHE A 286 29.97 -3.03 -2.83
C PHE A 286 30.89 -3.48 -1.70
N LEU A 287 31.37 -2.58 -0.84
CA LEU A 287 32.24 -2.90 0.31
C LEU A 287 31.49 -3.71 1.37
N THR A 288 30.25 -3.32 1.64
CA THR A 288 29.45 -3.96 2.70
C THR A 288 28.77 -5.24 2.24
N HIS A 289 28.60 -5.42 0.92
CA HIS A 289 27.82 -6.50 0.30
C HIS A 289 26.41 -6.70 0.86
N LYS A 290 25.86 -5.72 1.61
CA LYS A 290 24.53 -5.83 2.23
C LYS A 290 23.44 -5.57 1.20
N SER A 291 22.58 -6.56 1.02
CA SER A 291 21.40 -6.46 0.15
C SER A 291 20.31 -5.61 0.82
N LYS A 292 19.71 -4.68 0.06
CA LYS A 292 18.57 -3.85 0.45
C LYS A 292 17.37 -4.23 -0.42
N LYS A 293 16.16 -4.22 0.17
CA LYS A 293 14.91 -4.33 -0.60
C LYS A 293 14.76 -3.12 -1.52
N ASN A 294 14.36 -3.36 -2.76
CA ASN A 294 14.10 -2.31 -3.73
C ASN A 294 12.70 -1.73 -3.49
N ASN A 295 12.62 -0.48 -3.02
CA ASN A 295 11.36 0.24 -2.83
C ASN A 295 11.24 1.32 -3.92
N ASN A 296 11.36 0.89 -5.17
CA ASN A 296 11.51 1.73 -6.37
C ASN A 296 12.78 2.60 -6.35
N ASP A 297 13.83 2.20 -5.62
CA ASP A 297 15.15 2.83 -5.65
C ASP A 297 15.86 2.60 -7.00
N ARG A 298 15.55 1.48 -7.67
CA ARG A 298 16.05 1.13 -9.01
C ARG A 298 14.94 0.55 -9.86
N THR A 299 15.07 0.68 -11.19
CA THR A 299 14.11 0.15 -12.16
C THR A 299 13.91 -1.34 -11.98
N GLN A 300 12.65 -1.76 -11.89
CA GLN A 300 12.23 -3.16 -11.84
C GLN A 300 11.53 -3.53 -13.15
N TYR A 301 11.56 -4.82 -13.48
CA TYR A 301 10.94 -5.37 -14.67
C TYR A 301 10.04 -6.52 -14.24
N ARG A 302 8.82 -6.55 -14.75
CA ARG A 302 7.91 -7.67 -14.58
C ARG A 302 7.54 -8.22 -15.95
N GLN A 303 7.59 -9.54 -16.11
CA GLN A 303 7.02 -10.23 -17.26
C GLN A 303 5.86 -11.10 -16.78
N LYS A 304 4.72 -10.94 -17.45
CA LYS A 304 3.53 -11.75 -17.18
C LYS A 304 3.60 -13.05 -17.97
N ASN A 305 3.08 -14.15 -17.40
CA ASN A 305 2.99 -15.45 -18.06
C ASN A 305 4.34 -15.94 -18.65
N HIS A 306 5.44 -15.70 -17.93
CA HIS A 306 6.79 -16.13 -18.32
C HIS A 306 6.91 -17.66 -18.39
N HIS A 307 6.16 -18.39 -17.56
CA HIS A 307 6.21 -19.85 -17.47
C HIS A 307 4.85 -20.40 -17.05
N GLU A 308 4.68 -21.73 -17.17
CA GLU A 308 3.46 -22.41 -16.78
C GLU A 308 3.16 -22.21 -15.29
N ALA A 309 1.94 -21.76 -14.99
CA ALA A 309 1.52 -21.45 -13.63
C ALA A 309 1.10 -22.73 -12.88
N ILE A 310 1.51 -22.88 -11.62
CA ILE A 310 1.03 -23.96 -10.74
C ILE A 310 -0.38 -23.67 -10.24
N VAL A 311 -0.65 -22.40 -9.92
CA VAL A 311 -1.97 -21.92 -9.47
C VAL A 311 -2.48 -20.85 -10.42
N SER A 312 -3.80 -20.78 -10.59
CA SER A 312 -4.41 -19.73 -11.41
C SER A 312 -4.08 -18.34 -10.85
N ARG A 313 -4.09 -17.34 -11.75
CA ARG A 313 -3.87 -15.94 -11.36
C ARG A 313 -4.88 -15.46 -10.32
N GLU A 314 -6.12 -15.92 -10.43
CA GLU A 314 -7.21 -15.64 -9.50
C GLU A 314 -6.91 -16.18 -8.10
N VAL A 315 -6.49 -17.46 -7.99
CA VAL A 315 -6.10 -18.09 -6.72
C VAL A 315 -4.93 -17.34 -6.07
N PHE A 316 -3.92 -16.99 -6.86
CA PHE A 316 -2.77 -16.23 -6.39
C PHE A 316 -3.15 -14.83 -5.89
N ASN A 317 -3.99 -14.13 -6.64
CA ASN A 317 -4.46 -12.79 -6.29
C ASN A 317 -5.30 -12.86 -5.01
N ALA A 318 -6.28 -13.76 -4.91
CA ALA A 318 -7.12 -13.92 -3.72
C ALA A 318 -6.28 -14.25 -2.48
N ALA A 319 -5.30 -15.16 -2.59
CA ALA A 319 -4.42 -15.49 -1.47
C ALA A 319 -3.60 -14.29 -1.00
N ASN A 320 -3.12 -13.44 -1.92
CA ASN A 320 -2.40 -12.22 -1.56
C ASN A 320 -3.30 -11.13 -0.97
N HIS A 321 -4.55 -11.00 -1.43
CA HIS A 321 -5.55 -10.11 -0.82
C HIS A 321 -5.89 -10.56 0.61
N LEU A 322 -6.06 -11.87 0.81
CA LEU A 322 -6.28 -12.48 2.13
C LEU A 322 -5.08 -12.22 3.06
N ARG A 323 -3.86 -12.40 2.55
CA ARG A 323 -2.61 -12.13 3.28
C ARG A 323 -2.44 -10.66 3.65
N ALA A 324 -2.84 -9.74 2.77
CA ALA A 324 -2.84 -8.30 3.06
C ALA A 324 -3.84 -7.96 4.17
N SER A 325 -4.98 -8.66 4.21
CA SER A 325 -6.05 -8.52 5.20
C SER A 325 -5.72 -9.22 6.52
N ARG A 326 -4.70 -8.71 7.25
CA ARG A 326 -4.14 -9.36 8.47
C ARG A 326 -5.18 -9.61 9.58
N ASN A 327 -6.21 -8.79 9.70
CA ASN A 327 -7.26 -8.99 10.71
C ASN A 327 -8.23 -10.12 10.34
N TYR A 328 -8.48 -10.29 9.05
CA TYR A 328 -9.33 -11.35 8.52
C TYR A 328 -8.65 -12.72 8.62
N SER A 329 -7.39 -12.83 8.16
CA SER A 329 -6.63 -14.09 8.18
C SER A 329 -6.44 -14.68 9.58
N LYS A 330 -6.61 -13.91 10.66
CA LYS A 330 -6.55 -14.40 12.05
C LYS A 330 -7.80 -15.16 12.51
N LYS A 331 -8.92 -14.97 11.81
CA LYS A 331 -10.20 -15.57 12.20
C LYS A 331 -10.37 -17.00 11.69
N ASN A 332 -9.43 -17.50 10.88
CA ASN A 332 -9.43 -18.83 10.26
C ASN A 332 -10.77 -19.13 9.56
N ARG A 333 -11.18 -18.25 8.64
CA ARG A 333 -12.42 -18.37 7.87
C ARG A 333 -12.11 -18.35 6.37
N PRO A 334 -12.93 -19.01 5.53
CA PRO A 334 -12.80 -18.96 4.08
C PRO A 334 -12.84 -17.53 3.54
N LEU A 335 -12.35 -17.31 2.33
CA LEU A 335 -12.49 -16.03 1.62
C LEU A 335 -13.95 -15.54 1.64
N PRO A 336 -14.23 -14.27 1.98
CA PRO A 336 -15.60 -13.77 1.98
C PRO A 336 -16.12 -13.66 0.54
N VAL A 337 -17.40 -13.94 0.38
CA VAL A 337 -18.12 -13.90 -0.91
C VAL A 337 -19.14 -12.77 -0.85
N LEU A 338 -19.21 -11.96 -1.92
CA LEU A 338 -20.18 -10.88 -2.06
C LEU A 338 -21.57 -11.48 -2.26
N SER A 339 -22.50 -11.11 -1.38
CA SER A 339 -23.87 -11.64 -1.38
C SER A 339 -24.87 -10.51 -1.20
N VAL A 340 -26.07 -10.63 -1.77
CA VAL A 340 -27.11 -9.60 -1.71
C VAL A 340 -28.44 -10.23 -1.36
N VAL A 341 -29.21 -9.55 -0.52
CA VAL A 341 -30.59 -9.97 -0.22
C VAL A 341 -31.47 -9.65 -1.42
N GLU A 342 -32.01 -10.69 -2.06
CA GLU A 342 -32.75 -10.57 -3.33
C GLU A 342 -34.16 -9.97 -3.19
N ASP A 343 -34.83 -10.18 -2.07
CA ASP A 343 -36.23 -9.79 -1.89
C ASP A 343 -36.57 -9.65 -0.39
N GLY A 344 -37.69 -9.00 -0.08
CA GLY A 344 -38.10 -8.61 1.27
C GLY A 344 -37.72 -7.18 1.64
N ILE A 345 -37.92 -6.80 2.91
CA ILE A 345 -37.67 -5.44 3.40
C ILE A 345 -36.19 -5.00 3.30
N LEU A 346 -35.28 -5.96 3.18
CA LEU A 346 -33.85 -5.74 3.01
C LEU A 346 -33.38 -6.00 1.56
N ARG A 347 -34.27 -5.94 0.57
CA ARG A 347 -33.89 -6.07 -0.85
C ARG A 347 -32.76 -5.09 -1.21
N GLY A 348 -31.70 -5.60 -1.85
CA GLY A 348 -30.54 -4.81 -2.27
C GLY A 348 -29.48 -4.55 -1.17
N TYR A 349 -29.70 -5.03 0.05
CA TYR A 349 -28.72 -4.91 1.13
C TYR A 349 -27.65 -6.02 1.05
N VAL A 350 -26.39 -5.62 1.17
CA VAL A 350 -25.21 -6.49 1.09
C VAL A 350 -24.63 -6.71 2.48
N PRO A 351 -24.45 -7.95 2.98
CA PRO A 351 -23.79 -8.20 4.26
C PRO A 351 -22.33 -7.74 4.22
N PHE A 352 -21.84 -7.19 5.34
CA PHE A 352 -20.48 -6.67 5.43
C PHE A 352 -19.65 -7.40 6.49
N ASP A 353 -18.47 -7.92 6.11
CA ASP A 353 -17.48 -8.40 7.08
C ASP A 353 -16.55 -7.27 7.55
N LYS A 354 -16.66 -6.90 8.83
CA LYS A 354 -15.87 -5.83 9.46
C LYS A 354 -14.34 -5.95 9.31
N ASP A 355 -13.80 -7.15 9.12
CA ASP A 355 -12.36 -7.41 9.05
C ASP A 355 -11.85 -7.57 7.61
N TRP A 356 -12.75 -7.63 6.63
CA TRP A 356 -12.40 -7.69 5.21
C TRP A 356 -12.22 -6.30 4.62
N THR A 357 -11.19 -6.14 3.78
CA THR A 357 -10.86 -4.89 3.09
C THR A 357 -10.69 -5.11 1.58
N GLY A 358 -11.14 -6.25 1.06
CA GLY A 358 -10.85 -6.66 -0.31
C GLY A 358 -11.88 -6.24 -1.34
N PHE A 359 -13.10 -5.86 -0.92
CA PHE A 359 -14.13 -5.38 -1.85
C PHE A 359 -14.07 -3.87 -2.03
N SER A 360 -14.16 -3.43 -3.29
CA SER A 360 -14.15 -2.02 -3.68
C SER A 360 -15.52 -1.36 -3.51
N ALA A 361 -15.54 -0.03 -3.50
CA ALA A 361 -16.78 0.75 -3.49
C ALA A 361 -17.69 0.42 -4.68
N GLU A 362 -17.09 0.21 -5.86
CA GLU A 362 -17.79 -0.11 -7.10
C GLU A 362 -18.47 -1.48 -7.02
N GLU A 363 -17.78 -2.51 -6.50
CA GLU A 363 -18.33 -3.86 -6.33
C GLU A 363 -19.56 -3.87 -5.40
N TYR A 364 -19.53 -3.12 -4.28
CA TYR A 364 -20.71 -2.98 -3.42
C TYR A 364 -21.86 -2.22 -4.10
N ARG A 365 -21.54 -1.32 -5.03
CA ARG A 365 -22.54 -0.56 -5.78
C ARG A 365 -23.25 -1.44 -6.79
N GLU A 366 -22.48 -2.14 -7.61
CA GLU A 366 -22.99 -3.07 -8.61
C GLU A 366 -23.81 -4.19 -7.95
N ALA A 367 -23.37 -4.70 -6.81
CA ALA A 367 -24.08 -5.72 -6.05
C ALA A 367 -25.48 -5.25 -5.63
N SER A 368 -25.60 -4.08 -4.99
CA SER A 368 -26.90 -3.52 -4.62
C SER A 368 -27.76 -3.19 -5.85
N GLU A 369 -27.17 -2.67 -6.93
CA GLU A 369 -27.89 -2.32 -8.16
C GLU A 369 -28.45 -3.54 -8.88
N SER A 370 -27.79 -4.70 -8.82
CA SER A 370 -28.21 -5.93 -9.52
C SER A 370 -29.66 -6.34 -9.23
N VAL A 371 -30.09 -6.16 -7.98
CA VAL A 371 -31.42 -6.54 -7.48
C VAL A 371 -32.42 -5.37 -7.55
N MET A 372 -31.95 -4.12 -7.57
CA MET A 372 -32.78 -2.91 -7.52
C MET A 372 -33.21 -2.39 -8.90
N LYS A 373 -32.91 -3.10 -10.01
CA LYS A 373 -33.20 -2.70 -11.40
C LYS A 373 -34.68 -2.52 -11.75
N GLU A 374 -35.61 -2.96 -10.91
CA GLU A 374 -37.02 -2.62 -11.09
C GLU A 374 -37.31 -1.29 -10.38
N PRO A 375 -37.66 -0.21 -11.11
CA PRO A 375 -38.09 1.00 -10.45
C PRO A 375 -39.34 0.65 -9.65
N ASP A 376 -39.25 0.82 -8.33
CA ASP A 376 -40.44 0.86 -7.49
C ASP A 376 -41.45 1.77 -8.19
N VAL A 377 -42.59 1.20 -8.55
CA VAL A 377 -43.70 1.93 -9.14
C VAL A 377 -43.90 3.17 -8.29
N THR A 378 -43.70 4.34 -8.86
CA THR A 378 -44.10 5.62 -8.26
C THR A 378 -45.60 5.56 -8.05
N VAL A 379 -46.02 4.97 -6.93
CA VAL A 379 -47.38 5.06 -6.43
C VAL A 379 -47.49 6.49 -5.95
N THR A 380 -48.00 7.35 -6.82
CA THR A 380 -48.58 8.63 -6.43
C THR A 380 -49.64 8.33 -5.38
N ALA A 381 -49.27 8.43 -4.10
CA ALA A 381 -50.24 8.43 -3.04
C ALA A 381 -51.16 9.62 -3.29
N ASP A 382 -52.43 9.34 -3.59
CA ASP A 382 -53.49 10.34 -3.58
C ASP A 382 -53.56 10.88 -2.15
N VAL A 383 -52.78 11.92 -1.86
CA VAL A 383 -52.89 12.69 -0.63
C VAL A 383 -54.29 13.27 -0.66
N LYS A 384 -55.22 12.62 0.04
CA LYS A 384 -56.56 13.15 0.29
C LYS A 384 -56.40 14.61 0.68
N LYS A 385 -56.84 15.51 -0.20
CA LYS A 385 -56.90 16.99 -0.08
C LYS A 385 -57.64 17.43 1.19
N ARG A 386 -57.07 17.19 2.38
CA ARG A 386 -57.66 17.59 3.67
C ARG A 386 -56.73 18.46 4.51
N LEU A 387 -55.41 18.43 4.28
CA LEU A 387 -54.47 19.35 4.92
C LEU A 387 -53.59 20.03 3.86
N ASP A 388 -53.64 21.36 3.82
CA ASP A 388 -52.67 22.17 3.10
C ASP A 388 -51.49 22.42 4.04
N LEU A 389 -50.37 21.76 3.76
CA LEU A 389 -49.14 21.87 4.54
C LEU A 389 -48.09 22.74 3.81
N THR A 390 -48.53 23.55 2.84
CA THR A 390 -47.64 24.53 2.20
C THR A 390 -47.12 25.53 3.24
N GLY A 391 -45.80 25.77 3.23
CA GLY A 391 -45.13 26.64 4.22
C GLY A 391 -44.72 25.98 5.53
N TYR A 392 -45.06 24.70 5.77
CA TYR A 392 -44.54 23.94 6.90
C TYR A 392 -43.18 23.31 6.56
N GLU A 393 -42.25 23.41 7.49
CA GLU A 393 -40.95 22.75 7.43
C GLU A 393 -40.91 21.55 8.39
N ILE A 394 -40.36 20.43 7.95
CA ILE A 394 -39.99 19.35 8.85
C ILE A 394 -38.67 19.73 9.51
N VAL A 395 -38.71 19.92 10.83
CA VAL A 395 -37.52 20.20 11.64
C VAL A 395 -36.45 19.14 11.37
N ARG A 396 -35.26 19.59 11.01
CA ARG A 396 -34.11 18.71 10.79
C ARG A 396 -33.84 17.86 12.03
N VAL A 397 -33.58 16.57 11.81
CA VAL A 397 -33.53 15.60 12.91
C VAL A 397 -32.41 15.94 13.91
N GLN A 398 -31.36 16.62 13.45
CA GLN A 398 -30.17 17.01 14.21
C GLN A 398 -30.48 18.02 15.35
N TYR A 399 -31.62 18.70 15.32
CA TYR A 399 -32.06 19.61 16.39
C TYR A 399 -32.74 18.89 17.58
N PHE A 400 -33.09 17.61 17.46
CA PHE A 400 -33.73 16.87 18.55
C PHE A 400 -32.70 16.21 19.49
N SER A 401 -33.04 15.96 20.76
CA SER A 401 -32.15 15.29 21.72
C SER A 401 -31.78 13.86 21.30
N THR A 402 -30.52 13.48 21.48
CA THR A 402 -29.97 12.16 21.11
C THR A 402 -29.94 11.14 22.27
N MET A 403 -30.28 11.54 23.49
CA MET A 403 -30.06 10.71 24.70
C MET A 403 -30.82 9.37 24.67
N GLN A 404 -32.02 9.34 24.07
CA GLN A 404 -32.87 8.13 23.99
C GLN A 404 -32.93 7.53 22.58
N ASN A 405 -32.40 8.23 21.58
CA ASN A 405 -32.49 7.81 20.18
C ASN A 405 -31.27 6.97 19.80
N PRO A 406 -31.44 5.83 19.09
CA PRO A 406 -30.32 5.06 18.56
C PRO A 406 -29.43 5.94 17.69
N ALA A 407 -28.11 5.82 17.86
CA ALA A 407 -27.15 6.58 17.07
C ALA A 407 -25.90 5.76 16.77
N MET A 408 -25.41 5.91 15.56
CA MET A 408 -24.19 5.31 15.04
C MET A 408 -23.18 6.41 14.75
N THR A 409 -21.92 6.20 15.10
CA THR A 409 -20.84 7.17 14.85
C THR A 409 -19.68 6.48 14.16
N ILE A 410 -19.19 7.08 13.08
CA ILE A 410 -18.03 6.63 12.32
C ILE A 410 -16.94 7.68 12.38
N SER A 411 -15.71 7.26 12.72
CA SER A 411 -14.53 8.14 12.67
C SER A 411 -13.25 7.31 12.61
N ASN A 412 -12.31 7.66 11.74
CA ASN A 412 -10.95 7.10 11.68
C ASN A 412 -10.94 5.55 11.77
N GLY A 413 -11.68 4.89 10.87
CA GLY A 413 -11.72 3.43 10.82
C GLY A 413 -12.44 2.73 11.98
N ARG A 414 -13.19 3.48 12.80
CA ARG A 414 -13.94 2.97 13.95
C ARG A 414 -15.42 3.30 13.83
N LEU A 415 -16.24 2.32 14.20
CA LEU A 415 -17.69 2.40 14.28
C LEU A 415 -18.12 2.24 15.72
N ARG A 416 -19.03 3.08 16.19
CA ARG A 416 -19.58 3.02 17.55
C ARG A 416 -21.08 3.22 17.56
N PHE A 417 -21.76 2.33 18.25
CA PHE A 417 -23.18 2.47 18.58
C PHE A 417 -23.33 3.09 19.96
N ASN A 418 -24.38 3.87 20.18
CA ASN A 418 -24.72 4.37 21.51
C ASN A 418 -25.47 3.30 22.34
N THR A 419 -25.58 3.53 23.65
CA THR A 419 -26.27 2.58 24.55
C THR A 419 -27.77 2.45 24.22
N ALA A 420 -28.38 3.45 23.57
CA ALA A 420 -29.78 3.36 23.15
C ALA A 420 -30.01 2.25 22.11
N CYS A 421 -29.05 2.00 21.21
CA CYS A 421 -29.11 0.85 20.30
C CYS A 421 -29.22 -0.48 21.06
N LEU A 422 -28.37 -0.70 22.06
CA LEU A 422 -28.34 -1.95 22.83
C LEU A 422 -29.56 -2.13 23.73
N LYS A 423 -30.15 -1.04 24.23
CA LYS A 423 -31.37 -1.13 25.03
C LYS A 423 -32.58 -1.59 24.21
N LYS A 424 -32.66 -1.22 22.92
CA LYS A 424 -33.76 -1.64 22.04
C LYS A 424 -33.62 -3.10 21.60
N PHE A 425 -32.39 -3.58 21.43
CA PHE A 425 -32.10 -4.99 21.18
C PHE A 425 -31.77 -5.72 22.48
N GLU A 426 -32.81 -5.96 23.28
CA GLU A 426 -32.66 -6.71 24.53
C GLU A 426 -32.03 -8.09 24.29
N ASN A 427 -30.96 -8.41 25.02
CA ASN A 427 -30.26 -9.70 25.00
C ASN A 427 -29.57 -10.10 23.67
N VAL A 428 -29.28 -9.15 22.78
CA VAL A 428 -28.57 -9.43 21.52
C VAL A 428 -27.08 -9.08 21.63
N GLU A 429 -26.22 -10.10 21.70
CA GLU A 429 -24.76 -9.92 21.73
C GLU A 429 -24.12 -9.72 20.35
N TYR A 430 -24.70 -10.33 19.31
CA TYR A 430 -24.16 -10.38 17.96
C TYR A 430 -25.17 -9.82 16.96
N VAL A 431 -24.69 -8.96 16.07
CA VAL A 431 -25.47 -8.36 14.99
C VAL A 431 -24.74 -8.48 13.67
N GLU A 432 -25.50 -8.52 12.59
CA GLU A 432 -25.00 -8.44 11.23
C GLU A 432 -25.27 -7.02 10.70
N LEU A 433 -24.27 -6.44 10.02
CA LEU A 433 -24.40 -5.16 9.34
C LEU A 433 -24.62 -5.43 7.85
N LEU A 434 -25.65 -4.82 7.28
CA LEU A 434 -25.88 -4.83 5.84
C LEU A 434 -25.86 -3.41 5.29
N LEU A 435 -25.21 -3.23 4.15
CA LEU A 435 -25.07 -1.95 3.46
C LEU A 435 -25.93 -1.97 2.19
N ASN A 436 -26.75 -0.94 2.02
CA ASN A 436 -27.34 -0.60 0.73
C ASN A 436 -26.64 0.67 0.22
N SER A 437 -25.84 0.52 -0.82
CA SER A 437 -25.06 1.61 -1.42
C SER A 437 -25.92 2.56 -2.26
N VAL A 438 -27.03 2.07 -2.83
CA VAL A 438 -27.97 2.85 -3.65
C VAL A 438 -28.85 3.74 -2.78
N GLU A 439 -29.45 3.17 -1.74
CA GLU A 439 -30.26 3.90 -0.76
C GLU A 439 -29.41 4.64 0.29
N ARG A 440 -28.09 4.50 0.25
CA ARG A 440 -27.15 5.10 1.20
C ARG A 440 -27.56 4.83 2.66
N CYS A 441 -27.83 3.56 2.97
CA CYS A 441 -28.37 3.13 4.25
C CYS A 441 -27.66 1.89 4.79
N ILE A 442 -27.44 1.83 6.11
CA ILE A 442 -27.02 0.61 6.81
C ILE A 442 -28.18 0.04 7.61
N ALA A 443 -28.44 -1.25 7.41
CA ALA A 443 -29.33 -2.05 8.24
C ALA A 443 -28.54 -2.89 9.26
N ILE A 444 -29.13 -3.07 10.43
CA ILE A 444 -28.64 -3.95 11.49
C ILE A 444 -29.73 -4.94 11.86
N ARG A 445 -29.39 -6.23 11.85
CA ARG A 445 -30.26 -7.30 12.36
C ARG A 445 -29.54 -8.19 13.37
N PRO A 446 -30.25 -8.84 14.31
CA PRO A 446 -29.69 -9.84 15.20
C PRO A 446 -29.13 -11.02 14.40
N CYS A 447 -28.04 -11.62 14.86
CA CYS A 447 -27.50 -12.84 14.23
C CYS A 447 -26.89 -13.78 15.27
N ASP A 448 -26.75 -15.05 14.90
CA ASP A 448 -26.03 -16.02 15.71
C ASP A 448 -24.53 -15.79 15.66
N LYS A 449 -23.84 -16.20 16.73
CA LYS A 449 -22.37 -16.15 16.82
C LYS A 449 -21.67 -16.92 15.69
N ASN A 450 -22.32 -17.94 15.13
CA ASN A 450 -21.78 -18.79 14.08
C ASN A 450 -21.86 -18.17 12.69
N ASN A 451 -22.60 -17.06 12.50
CA ASN A 451 -22.65 -16.37 11.22
C ASN A 451 -21.25 -15.81 10.88
N PRO A 452 -20.73 -16.00 9.65
CA PRO A 452 -19.46 -15.42 9.22
C PRO A 452 -19.39 -13.90 9.42
N ASN A 453 -20.50 -13.18 9.21
CA ASN A 453 -20.57 -11.73 9.36
C ASN A 453 -20.98 -11.27 10.76
N ALA A 454 -20.96 -12.16 11.77
CA ALA A 454 -21.37 -11.82 13.13
C ALA A 454 -20.43 -10.80 13.78
N ILE A 455 -21.00 -9.67 14.21
CA ILE A 455 -20.28 -8.58 14.87
C ILE A 455 -20.76 -8.47 16.32
N ARG A 456 -19.81 -8.64 17.24
CA ARG A 456 -20.07 -8.42 18.66
C ARG A 456 -20.05 -6.93 19.00
N TRP A 457 -21.22 -6.33 19.09
CA TRP A 457 -21.39 -4.88 19.32
C TRP A 457 -21.57 -4.47 20.79
N GLY A 458 -21.80 -5.44 21.69
CA GLY A 458 -22.12 -5.19 23.09
C GLY A 458 -21.45 -6.17 24.07
N ARG A 459 -21.18 -5.69 25.28
CA ARG A 459 -20.81 -6.55 26.42
C ARG A 459 -21.64 -6.19 27.64
N LEU A 460 -22.05 -7.20 28.40
CA LEU A 460 -22.64 -7.02 29.71
C LEU A 460 -21.51 -6.87 30.74
N LYS A 461 -21.40 -5.71 31.38
CA LYS A 461 -20.45 -5.45 32.47
C LYS A 461 -21.23 -4.97 33.69
N GLU A 462 -21.13 -5.68 34.81
CA GLU A 462 -21.79 -5.31 36.08
C GLU A 462 -23.30 -5.06 35.93
N GLY A 463 -24.00 -5.88 35.14
CA GLY A 463 -25.44 -5.74 34.88
C GLY A 463 -25.85 -4.57 33.97
N ARG A 464 -24.89 -3.84 33.39
CA ARG A 464 -25.15 -2.76 32.41
C ARG A 464 -24.54 -3.08 31.05
N TRP A 465 -25.33 -2.87 29.99
CA TRP A 465 -24.86 -3.02 28.62
C TRP A 465 -23.92 -1.87 28.23
N CYS A 466 -22.72 -2.24 27.82
CA CYS A 466 -21.70 -1.31 27.32
C CYS A 466 -21.52 -1.53 25.82
N ALA A 467 -21.76 -0.47 25.03
CA ALA A 467 -21.50 -0.47 23.60
C ALA A 467 -20.00 -0.62 23.34
N SER A 468 -19.62 -1.58 22.50
CA SER A 468 -18.24 -1.78 22.08
C SER A 468 -17.88 -0.82 20.96
N THR A 469 -16.64 -0.34 20.95
CA THR A 469 -16.08 0.36 19.78
C THR A 469 -15.56 -0.69 18.81
N LEU A 470 -16.11 -0.70 17.61
CA LEU A 470 -15.79 -1.66 16.56
C LEU A 470 -14.68 -1.07 15.68
N GLY A 471 -13.59 -1.81 15.50
CA GLY A 471 -12.62 -1.51 14.45
C GLY A 471 -13.16 -2.04 13.13
N CYS A 472 -13.34 -1.15 12.15
CA CYS A 472 -13.92 -1.45 10.85
C CYS A 472 -13.20 -0.62 9.77
N ARG A 473 -11.87 -0.76 9.69
CA ARG A 473 -11.08 0.04 8.74
C ARG A 473 -11.49 -0.20 7.28
N GLY A 474 -11.85 -1.44 6.92
CA GLY A 474 -12.39 -1.77 5.60
C GLY A 474 -13.68 -1.00 5.34
N LEU A 475 -14.71 -1.24 6.16
CA LEU A 475 -16.00 -0.56 6.06
C LEU A 475 -15.85 0.96 5.98
N ALA A 476 -15.09 1.53 6.90
CA ALA A 476 -14.96 2.97 6.98
C ALA A 476 -14.30 3.52 5.72
N LYS A 477 -13.24 2.89 5.21
CA LYS A 477 -12.61 3.34 3.99
C LYS A 477 -13.59 3.26 2.82
N THR A 478 -14.22 2.11 2.62
CA THR A 478 -15.19 1.90 1.53
C THR A 478 -16.37 2.86 1.63
N LEU A 479 -16.89 3.12 2.83
CA LEU A 479 -17.97 4.09 3.04
C LEU A 479 -17.52 5.54 2.77
N PHE A 480 -16.32 5.92 3.18
CA PHE A 480 -15.80 7.26 2.94
C PHE A 480 -15.55 7.46 1.44
N ASP A 481 -15.10 6.41 0.73
CA ASP A 481 -14.95 6.40 -0.72
C ASP A 481 -16.33 6.50 -1.42
N ILE A 482 -17.33 5.69 -1.03
CA ILE A 482 -18.69 5.70 -1.61
C ILE A 482 -19.39 7.05 -1.40
N MET A 483 -19.23 7.64 -0.21
CA MET A 483 -19.96 8.84 0.20
C MET A 483 -19.15 10.13 0.01
N GLU A 484 -17.92 10.05 -0.49
CA GLU A 484 -16.98 11.16 -0.66
C GLU A 484 -16.78 11.97 0.63
N TRP A 485 -16.67 11.27 1.76
CA TRP A 485 -16.51 11.89 3.08
C TRP A 485 -15.05 12.23 3.41
N ASP A 486 -14.84 13.34 4.11
CA ASP A 486 -13.54 13.75 4.65
C ASP A 486 -13.13 12.87 5.86
N GLU A 487 -11.96 12.22 5.77
CA GLU A 487 -11.36 11.35 6.79
C GLU A 487 -11.08 12.04 8.14
N ASP A 488 -10.89 13.36 8.14
CA ASP A 488 -10.59 14.14 9.35
C ASP A 488 -11.86 14.43 10.19
N LEU A 489 -13.04 14.18 9.63
CA LEU A 489 -14.32 14.43 10.28
C LEU A 489 -14.90 13.17 10.94
N ARG A 490 -15.67 13.40 12.00
CA ARG A 490 -16.51 12.38 12.63
C ARG A 490 -17.94 12.56 12.19
N TYR A 491 -18.53 11.50 11.65
CA TYR A 491 -19.92 11.48 11.21
C TYR A 491 -20.78 10.71 12.21
N ARG A 492 -21.91 11.29 12.60
CA ARG A 492 -22.92 10.61 13.43
C ARG A 492 -24.26 10.55 12.71
N PHE A 493 -24.83 9.36 12.68
CA PHE A 493 -26.11 9.03 12.06
C PHE A 493 -27.11 8.64 13.14
N ARG A 494 -28.38 8.99 12.94
CA ARG A 494 -29.47 8.54 13.80
C ARG A 494 -30.08 7.28 13.24
N GLY A 495 -30.39 6.35 14.14
CA GLY A 495 -30.99 5.07 13.80
C GLY A 495 -32.48 5.07 14.05
N GLN A 496 -33.24 4.49 13.14
CA GLN A 496 -34.64 4.14 13.33
C GLN A 496 -34.73 2.66 13.70
N PHE A 497 -35.51 2.35 14.74
CA PHE A 497 -35.75 0.96 15.16
C PHE A 497 -37.12 0.52 14.68
N LEU A 498 -37.17 -0.63 14.02
CA LEU A 498 -38.37 -1.24 13.46
C LEU A 498 -38.55 -2.61 14.12
N GLU A 499 -39.77 -2.87 14.59
CA GLU A 499 -40.16 -4.13 15.23
C GLU A 499 -41.54 -4.55 14.74
N GLN A 500 -41.64 -5.76 14.20
CA GLN A 500 -42.91 -6.37 13.82
C GLN A 500 -42.88 -7.86 14.16
N GLY A 501 -43.66 -8.26 15.17
CA GLY A 501 -43.59 -9.63 15.71
C GLY A 501 -42.20 -9.93 16.28
N ASP A 502 -41.60 -11.03 15.82
CA ASP A 502 -40.25 -11.45 16.23
C ASP A 502 -39.13 -10.78 15.41
N ASN A 503 -39.48 -10.05 14.33
CA ASN A 503 -38.51 -9.40 13.46
C ASN A 503 -38.11 -8.03 14.02
N LYS A 504 -36.83 -7.89 14.36
CA LYS A 504 -36.24 -6.65 14.89
C LYS A 504 -35.12 -6.19 13.97
N MET A 505 -35.14 -4.92 13.57
CA MET A 505 -34.08 -4.33 12.77
C MET A 505 -33.87 -2.85 13.08
N MET A 506 -32.72 -2.32 12.68
CA MET A 506 -32.40 -0.91 12.84
C MET A 506 -31.75 -0.35 11.57
N LEU A 507 -32.25 0.79 11.10
CA LEU A 507 -31.80 1.43 9.88
C LEU A 507 -31.07 2.74 10.21
N PHE A 508 -29.96 3.00 9.53
CA PHE A 508 -29.16 4.22 9.63
C PHE A 508 -28.95 4.80 8.23
N ALA A 509 -29.70 5.84 7.89
CA ALA A 509 -29.53 6.56 6.63
C ALA A 509 -28.33 7.51 6.69
N PHE A 510 -27.66 7.68 5.54
CA PHE A 510 -26.45 8.49 5.42
C PHE A 510 -26.65 9.89 4.85
N ASP A 511 -27.86 10.28 4.45
CA ASP A 511 -28.10 11.53 3.74
C ASP A 511 -27.86 12.79 4.58
N GLU A 512 -28.12 12.74 5.89
CA GLU A 512 -27.94 13.90 6.78
C GLU A 512 -27.11 13.58 8.05
N PRO A 513 -25.78 13.38 7.93
CA PRO A 513 -24.93 13.15 9.08
C PRO A 513 -24.75 14.41 9.94
N GLU A 514 -24.63 14.22 11.25
CA GLU A 514 -24.02 15.22 12.14
C GLU A 514 -22.49 15.15 11.96
N MET A 515 -21.91 16.15 11.29
CA MET A 515 -20.46 16.29 11.08
C MET A 515 -19.80 16.98 12.28
N ILE A 516 -18.77 16.35 12.84
CA ILE A 516 -18.09 16.82 14.06
C ILE A 516 -16.59 16.85 13.81
N LYS A 517 -15.99 18.04 13.92
CA LYS A 517 -14.54 18.23 13.96
C LYS A 517 -14.07 18.39 15.40
N VAL A 518 -12.95 17.76 15.76
CA VAL A 518 -12.34 17.90 17.09
C VAL A 518 -11.00 18.59 16.90
N GLU A 519 -10.89 19.82 17.39
CA GLU A 519 -9.64 20.60 17.36
C GLU A 519 -9.02 20.67 18.75
N GLU A 520 -7.71 20.53 18.83
CA GLU A 520 -6.92 20.73 20.04
C GLU A 520 -6.51 22.21 20.11
N ILE A 521 -7.04 22.93 21.10
CA ILE A 521 -6.76 24.35 21.31
C ILE A 521 -5.92 24.46 22.58
N VAL A 522 -4.75 25.10 22.48
CA VAL A 522 -3.93 25.44 23.65
C VAL A 522 -4.58 26.66 24.32
N LEU A 523 -5.08 26.51 25.53
CA LEU A 523 -5.56 27.64 26.31
C LEU A 523 -4.37 28.39 26.92
N PRO A 524 -4.37 29.74 26.93
CA PRO A 524 -3.39 30.48 27.69
C PRO A 524 -3.51 30.15 29.19
N PRO A 525 -2.40 30.10 29.93
CA PRO A 525 -2.40 29.74 31.35
C PRO A 525 -3.31 30.68 32.15
N LYS A 526 -4.02 30.11 33.13
CA LYS A 526 -4.82 30.89 34.08
C LYS A 526 -3.88 31.44 35.15
N GLU A 527 -3.64 32.75 35.07
CA GLU A 527 -2.88 33.60 36.00
C GLU A 527 -1.34 33.49 35.97
N ASN A 528 -0.71 34.63 36.28
CA ASN A 528 0.71 34.97 36.09
C ASN A 528 1.68 34.09 36.89
N THR A 529 2.01 32.92 36.37
CA THR A 529 3.24 32.20 36.72
C THR A 529 3.90 31.73 35.42
N GLU A 530 5.11 32.24 35.14
CA GLU A 530 5.84 32.11 33.87
C GLU A 530 6.33 30.68 33.54
N GLU A 531 5.84 29.63 34.22
CA GLU A 531 6.43 28.28 34.13
C GLU A 531 5.48 27.12 33.80
N ASP A 532 4.19 27.31 33.52
CA ASP A 532 3.30 26.19 33.15
C ASP A 532 2.92 26.20 31.65
N GLU A 533 3.29 25.13 30.94
CA GLU A 533 2.84 24.82 29.58
C GLU A 533 1.31 24.80 29.51
N GLY A 534 0.71 25.58 28.60
CA GLY A 534 -0.75 25.76 28.51
C GLY A 534 -1.52 24.46 28.33
N GLU A 535 -2.64 24.30 29.04
CA GLU A 535 -3.51 23.13 28.93
C GLU A 535 -4.10 23.01 27.52
N THR A 536 -3.84 21.87 26.86
CA THR A 536 -4.44 21.55 25.56
C THR A 536 -5.87 21.03 25.76
N VAL A 537 -6.88 21.79 25.33
CA VAL A 537 -8.30 21.42 25.47
C VAL A 537 -8.89 21.04 24.11
N LYS A 538 -9.58 19.90 24.06
CA LYS A 538 -10.29 19.39 22.87
C LYS A 538 -11.64 20.08 22.72
N LYS A 539 -11.79 20.98 21.74
CA LYS A 539 -13.07 21.60 21.40
C LYS A 539 -13.76 20.81 20.29
N LYS A 540 -15.05 20.51 20.48
CA LYS A 540 -15.89 19.88 19.44
C LYS A 540 -16.60 20.98 18.66
N ILE A 541 -16.43 20.98 17.35
CA ILE A 541 -17.06 21.90 16.41
C ILE A 541 -18.05 21.10 15.59
N TYR A 542 -19.31 21.51 15.58
CA TYR A 542 -20.34 20.94 14.70
C TYR A 542 -20.30 21.69 13.38
N ILE A 543 -20.18 20.93 12.28
CA ILE A 543 -20.18 21.48 10.93
C ILE A 543 -21.56 21.22 10.34
N PHE A 544 -22.18 22.28 9.82
CA PHE A 544 -23.46 22.21 9.13
C PHE A 544 -23.26 22.63 7.68
N PRO A 545 -23.95 21.98 6.72
CA PRO A 545 -23.93 22.41 5.33
C PRO A 545 -24.34 23.89 5.19
N PRO A 546 -23.77 24.64 4.22
CA PRO A 546 -24.14 26.04 3.98
C PRO A 546 -25.64 26.22 3.69
N GLU A 547 -26.27 25.20 3.11
CA GLU A 547 -27.71 25.17 2.79
C GLU A 547 -28.63 25.25 4.03
N TRP A 548 -28.09 24.97 5.22
CA TRP A 548 -28.84 25.06 6.49
C TRP A 548 -28.85 26.51 7.02
N ALA A 549 -28.05 27.40 6.44
CA ALA A 549 -28.00 28.79 6.87
C ALA A 549 -29.36 29.47 6.63
N GLY A 550 -30.07 29.80 7.71
CA GLY A 550 -31.35 30.50 7.66
C GLY A 550 -32.59 29.60 7.52
N THR A 551 -32.45 28.27 7.53
CA THR A 551 -33.57 27.32 7.49
C THR A 551 -33.52 26.36 8.68
N PHE A 552 -34.67 26.01 9.26
CA PHE A 552 -34.74 25.09 10.41
C PHE A 552 -35.10 23.66 9.99
N GLY A 553 -35.70 23.52 8.80
CA GLY A 553 -36.17 22.27 8.25
C GLY A 553 -36.06 22.19 6.74
N GLN A 554 -36.61 21.12 6.17
CA GLN A 554 -36.94 21.06 4.75
C GLN A 554 -38.44 21.33 4.56
N PRO A 555 -38.84 22.09 3.53
CA PRO A 555 -40.25 22.25 3.18
C PRO A 555 -40.90 20.89 2.96
N ILE A 556 -42.10 20.68 3.50
CA ILE A 556 -42.78 19.38 3.37
C ILE A 556 -43.03 18.97 1.90
N THR A 557 -43.03 19.95 0.99
CA THR A 557 -43.20 19.77 -0.45
C THR A 557 -41.96 19.21 -1.16
N SER A 558 -40.74 19.41 -0.63
CA SER A 558 -39.52 18.82 -1.23
C SER A 558 -39.35 17.34 -0.88
N ILE A 559 -40.01 16.89 0.18
CA ILE A 559 -40.00 15.49 0.65
C ILE A 559 -40.81 14.57 -0.27
N VAL A 560 -41.72 15.11 -1.09
CA VAL A 560 -42.39 14.33 -2.14
C VAL A 560 -41.40 13.91 -3.24
N GLN A 561 -40.22 14.54 -3.32
CA GLN A 561 -39.17 14.22 -4.31
C GLN A 561 -37.94 13.50 -3.75
N VAL A 562 -37.65 13.63 -2.45
CA VAL A 562 -36.53 12.93 -1.80
C VAL A 562 -37.13 11.93 -0.83
N GLY A 563 -37.01 10.64 -1.16
CA GLY A 563 -37.63 9.51 -0.50
C GLY A 563 -37.29 9.40 0.99
N ILE A 564 -37.94 10.22 1.81
CA ILE A 564 -38.08 9.94 3.23
C ILE A 564 -38.89 8.65 3.29
N LEU A 565 -38.15 7.56 3.54
CA LEU A 565 -38.56 6.31 4.16
C LEU A 565 -40.07 6.29 4.35
N ARG A 566 -40.76 5.69 3.38
CA ARG A 566 -42.19 5.40 3.41
C ARG A 566 -42.58 5.11 4.85
N GLN A 567 -43.28 6.05 5.48
CA GLN A 567 -44.15 5.77 6.62
C GLN A 567 -45.40 5.03 6.12
N GLU A 568 -45.27 4.23 5.06
CA GLU A 568 -46.22 3.17 4.81
C GLU A 568 -46.02 2.19 5.96
N HIS A 569 -47.11 1.78 6.59
CA HIS A 569 -47.14 0.43 7.12
C HIS A 569 -46.59 -0.44 6.00
N TYR A 570 -45.36 -0.94 6.13
CA TYR A 570 -44.78 -1.85 5.15
C TYR A 570 -45.74 -3.05 5.08
N ALA A 571 -46.62 -3.04 4.08
CA ALA A 571 -47.52 -4.12 3.77
C ALA A 571 -46.81 -5.09 2.80
N GLY A 572 -45.50 -5.27 3.00
CA GLY A 572 -44.62 -6.11 2.21
C GLY A 572 -44.16 -7.33 3.00
N ASN A 573 -43.30 -8.14 2.38
CA ASN A 573 -42.72 -9.32 3.00
C ASN A 573 -41.64 -8.92 4.05
N TRP A 574 -41.96 -9.07 5.35
CA TRP A 574 -41.11 -8.70 6.48
C TRP A 574 -40.02 -9.73 6.84
N ASP A 575 -39.54 -10.47 5.86
CA ASP A 575 -38.50 -11.49 6.05
C ASP A 575 -37.11 -10.87 6.32
N VAL A 576 -36.91 -10.37 7.54
CA VAL A 576 -35.68 -9.69 7.98
C VAL A 576 -34.49 -10.65 8.06
N PHE A 577 -34.73 -11.95 8.28
CA PHE A 577 -33.68 -12.97 8.44
C PHE A 577 -33.34 -13.70 7.16
N ARG A 578 -33.91 -13.29 6.01
CA ARG A 578 -33.59 -13.87 4.71
C ARG A 578 -32.07 -13.90 4.47
N PRO A 579 -31.48 -15.06 4.13
CA PRO A 579 -30.07 -15.12 3.79
C PRO A 579 -29.82 -14.30 2.51
N ALA A 580 -28.63 -13.70 2.42
CA ALA A 580 -28.20 -13.07 1.19
C ALA A 580 -27.78 -14.16 0.18
N THR A 581 -28.12 -13.97 -1.10
CA THR A 581 -27.71 -14.86 -2.19
C THR A 581 -26.39 -14.37 -2.77
N GLU A 582 -25.47 -15.29 -3.09
CA GLU A 582 -24.17 -14.96 -3.69
C GLU A 582 -24.35 -14.43 -5.12
N ILE A 583 -23.60 -13.39 -5.49
CA ILE A 583 -23.57 -12.88 -6.87
C ILE A 583 -22.39 -13.55 -7.60
N GLU A 584 -22.65 -14.62 -8.34
CA GLU A 584 -21.61 -15.39 -9.03
C GLU A 584 -20.78 -14.54 -9.99
N GLU A 585 -21.40 -13.59 -10.69
CA GLU A 585 -20.73 -12.74 -11.70
C GLU A 585 -19.70 -11.75 -11.11
N MET A 586 -19.82 -11.38 -9.83
CA MET A 586 -18.96 -10.40 -9.16
C MET A 586 -17.92 -11.04 -8.24
N ASN A 587 -18.01 -12.34 -8.01
CA ASN A 587 -17.11 -13.05 -7.14
C ASN A 587 -16.05 -13.80 -7.97
N ILE A 588 -14.78 -13.57 -7.63
CA ILE A 588 -13.67 -14.37 -8.19
C ILE A 588 -13.84 -15.85 -7.79
N PHE A 589 -14.41 -16.09 -6.61
CA PHE A 589 -14.72 -17.43 -6.08
C PHE A 589 -16.11 -17.45 -5.45
N THR A 590 -16.95 -18.40 -5.88
CA THR A 590 -18.20 -18.78 -5.18
C THR A 590 -17.89 -19.70 -4.00
N ALA A 591 -18.82 -19.84 -3.04
CA ALA A 591 -18.63 -20.81 -1.95
C ALA A 591 -18.47 -22.25 -2.47
N GLU A 592 -19.14 -22.60 -3.58
CA GLU A 592 -18.97 -23.88 -4.25
C GLU A 592 -17.56 -24.06 -4.83
N SER A 593 -17.01 -23.04 -5.49
CA SER A 593 -15.65 -23.09 -6.03
C SER A 593 -14.58 -23.21 -4.94
N LEU A 594 -14.76 -22.54 -3.79
CA LEU A 594 -13.85 -22.69 -2.64
C LEU A 594 -13.89 -24.11 -2.09
N ASN A 595 -15.09 -24.68 -1.97
CA ASN A 595 -15.28 -26.08 -1.57
C ASN A 595 -14.69 -27.07 -2.59
N GLU A 596 -14.75 -26.76 -3.89
CA GLU A 596 -14.11 -27.57 -4.93
C GLU A 596 -12.59 -27.55 -4.79
N LEU A 597 -11.98 -26.38 -4.54
CA LEU A 597 -10.55 -26.27 -4.24
C LEU A 597 -10.17 -27.06 -2.98
N LEU A 598 -11.03 -27.06 -1.95
CA LEU A 598 -10.82 -27.86 -0.75
C LEU A 598 -10.85 -29.35 -1.06
N ARG A 599 -11.83 -29.82 -1.83
CA ARG A 599 -11.93 -31.21 -2.28
C ARG A 599 -10.75 -31.63 -3.16
N GLU A 600 -10.26 -30.74 -4.03
CA GLU A 600 -9.05 -30.99 -4.82
C GLU A 600 -7.84 -31.14 -3.89
N ALA A 601 -7.71 -30.28 -2.87
CA ALA A 601 -6.66 -30.39 -1.88
C ALA A 601 -6.74 -31.70 -1.09
N GLU A 602 -7.92 -32.08 -0.61
CA GLU A 602 -8.16 -33.35 0.10
C GLU A 602 -7.78 -34.55 -0.75
N LYS A 603 -8.21 -34.59 -2.02
CA LYS A 603 -7.84 -35.64 -2.96
C LYS A 603 -6.33 -35.74 -3.20
N ILE A 604 -5.64 -34.59 -3.28
CA ILE A 604 -4.17 -34.56 -3.39
C ILE A 604 -3.53 -35.12 -2.11
N MET A 605 -4.05 -34.75 -0.93
CA MET A 605 -3.55 -35.22 0.36
C MET A 605 -3.76 -36.71 0.59
N GLU A 606 -4.90 -37.27 0.13
CA GLU A 606 -5.14 -38.72 0.11
C GLU A 606 -4.10 -39.47 -0.74
N GLY A 607 -3.70 -38.88 -1.88
CA GLY A 607 -2.64 -39.44 -2.72
C GLY A 607 -1.26 -39.45 -2.06
N TRP A 608 -1.03 -38.66 -1.00
CA TRP A 608 0.25 -38.67 -0.28
C TRP A 608 0.37 -39.84 0.70
N THR A 609 -0.74 -40.41 1.16
CA THR A 609 -0.74 -41.56 2.08
C THR A 609 -0.34 -42.88 1.43
N ASP A 610 -0.47 -43.01 0.10
CA ASP A 610 -0.15 -44.23 -0.65
C ASP A 610 1.35 -44.47 -0.87
N TYR A 611 2.22 -43.55 -0.42
CA TYR A 611 3.68 -43.65 -0.52
C TYR A 611 4.37 -44.09 0.80
N ARG A 612 3.61 -44.58 1.79
CA ARG A 612 4.17 -45.12 3.04
C ARG A 612 4.71 -46.53 2.93
#